data_AF-A0AAE1KA33-F1
#
_entry.id   AF-A0AAE1KA33-F1
#
_cell.length_a   1.000
_cell.length_b   1.000
_cell.length_c   1.000
_cell.angle_alpha   90.00
_cell.angle_beta   90.00
_cell.angle_gamma   90.00
#
_symmetry.space_group_name_H-M   'P 1'
#
loop_
_entity.id
_entity.type
_entity.pdbx_description
1 polymer ?
#
loop_
_entity_poly.entity_id
_entity_poly.type
_entity_poly.pdbx_seq_one_letter_code
_entity_poly.pdbx_strand_id
1 'polypeptide(L)'
;MTLDADPIILCPYNAGERVGPPSRFHIALDNRKVVEQAQKKNLIWILARLHAASSQENPVVGWTGFNITTRDNEDVSQNTVAYLPTINAPATEMSTIHEVLIRSQKIMNTLELKSIAVVCDQSIYAKAIEILWKHKDKFSHIVPRLGAYHTICTLMTIIGKRFSDAGLLE
;
A
#
# COMPACT_ATOMS: atom_id res chain seq x y z
N MET A 1 -3.58 -27.29 21.01
CA MET A 1 -2.50 -26.56 21.71
C MET A 1 -2.76 -25.09 21.47
N THR A 2 -3.52 -24.46 22.35
CA THR A 2 -3.78 -23.03 22.32
C THR A 2 -2.46 -22.34 22.63
N LEU A 3 -1.91 -21.61 21.65
CA LEU A 3 -0.82 -20.67 21.91
C LEU A 3 -1.46 -19.49 22.64
N ASP A 4 -1.66 -19.64 23.94
CA ASP A 4 -1.95 -18.50 24.82
C ASP A 4 -0.68 -17.66 24.85
N ALA A 5 -0.55 -16.77 23.86
CA ALA A 5 0.52 -15.80 23.82
C ALA A 5 0.36 -14.91 25.06
N ASP A 6 1.39 -14.84 25.89
CA ASP A 6 1.42 -13.95 27.05
C ASP A 6 0.93 -12.56 26.66
N PRO A 7 0.09 -11.91 27.49
CA PRO A 7 -0.45 -10.60 27.17
C PRO A 7 0.69 -9.61 26.94
N ILE A 8 0.84 -9.17 25.69
CA ILE A 8 1.83 -8.16 25.32
C ILE A 8 1.43 -6.85 26.00
N ILE A 9 2.17 -6.45 27.03
CA ILE A 9 2.00 -5.15 27.67
C ILE A 9 2.63 -4.10 26.76
N LEU A 10 1.79 -3.28 26.14
CA LEU A 10 2.24 -2.19 25.29
C LEU A 10 2.73 -1.01 26.14
N CYS A 11 3.91 -0.47 25.80
CA CYS A 11 4.35 0.79 26.39
C CYS A 11 3.39 1.93 25.98
N PRO A 12 3.01 2.82 26.92
CA PRO A 12 2.22 4.00 26.58
C PRO A 12 2.92 4.84 25.50
N TYR A 13 2.16 5.31 24.52
CA TYR A 13 2.67 6.25 23.52
C TYR A 13 2.31 7.68 23.92
N ASN A 14 3.33 8.49 24.22
CA ASN A 14 3.16 9.89 24.59
C ASN A 14 3.11 10.77 23.33
N ALA A 15 1.90 11.17 22.94
CA ALA A 15 1.64 11.86 21.68
C ALA A 15 2.37 13.21 21.56
N GLY A 16 2.64 13.91 22.67
CA GLY A 16 3.32 15.22 22.65
C GLY A 16 2.66 16.21 21.67
N GLU A 17 3.41 17.21 21.21
CA GLU A 17 2.92 18.13 20.18
C GLU A 17 2.90 17.47 18.79
N ARG A 18 1.87 17.78 18.01
CA ARG A 18 1.72 17.29 16.64
C ARG A 18 2.78 17.92 15.74
N VAL A 19 3.51 17.07 15.02
CA VAL A 19 4.48 17.48 13.99
C VAL A 19 3.84 17.30 12.61
N GLY A 20 3.88 18.35 11.79
CA GLY A 20 3.35 18.32 10.41
C GLY A 20 4.24 17.58 9.40
N PRO A 21 3.78 17.47 8.15
CA PRO A 21 4.56 16.87 7.07
C PRO A 21 5.88 17.62 6.86
N PRO A 22 6.98 16.91 6.50
CA PRO A 22 8.19 17.57 6.04
C PRO A 22 7.92 18.37 4.76
N SER A 23 8.78 19.35 4.49
CA SER A 23 8.81 20.07 3.21
C SER A 23 8.93 19.09 2.05
N ARG A 24 8.07 19.25 1.04
CA ARG A 24 8.10 18.42 -0.16
C ARG A 24 9.20 18.92 -1.10
N PHE A 25 9.94 17.99 -1.68
CA PHE A 25 10.88 18.26 -2.77
C PHE A 25 10.41 17.51 -4.02
N HIS A 26 10.59 18.13 -5.18
CA HIS A 26 10.25 17.52 -6.45
C HIS A 26 11.44 16.73 -6.98
N ILE A 27 11.26 15.44 -7.24
CA ILE A 27 12.24 14.61 -7.95
C ILE A 27 11.69 14.34 -9.34
N ALA A 28 12.41 14.80 -10.37
CA ALA A 28 12.14 14.39 -11.73
C ALA A 28 12.68 12.96 -11.94
N LEU A 29 11.79 12.01 -12.20
CA LEU A 29 12.14 10.65 -12.55
C LEU A 29 11.88 10.45 -14.05
N ASP A 30 12.90 10.08 -14.82
CA ASP A 30 12.69 9.70 -16.23
C ASP A 30 12.14 8.27 -16.31
N ASN A 31 10.81 8.18 -16.24
CA ASN A 31 10.08 6.94 -16.35
C ASN A 31 9.41 6.76 -17.72
N ARG A 32 9.72 7.61 -18.71
CA ARG A 32 9.00 7.63 -19.99
C ARG A 32 8.99 6.26 -20.66
N LYS A 33 10.16 5.62 -20.76
CA LYS A 33 10.29 4.29 -21.38
C LYS A 33 9.45 3.22 -20.65
N VAL A 34 9.49 3.22 -19.32
CA VAL A 34 8.74 2.25 -18.51
C VAL A 34 7.23 2.46 -18.68
N VAL A 35 6.78 3.71 -18.68
CA VAL A 35 5.38 4.07 -18.88
C VAL A 35 4.90 3.67 -20.27
N GLU A 36 5.67 3.98 -21.31
CA GLU A 36 5.33 3.62 -22.69
C GLU A 36 5.23 2.10 -22.87
N GLN A 37 6.15 1.34 -22.30
CA GLN A 37 6.10 -0.13 -22.30
C GLN A 37 4.86 -0.66 -21.60
N ALA A 38 4.55 -0.14 -20.40
CA ALA A 38 3.37 -0.54 -19.65
C ALA A 38 2.06 -0.20 -20.40
N GLN A 39 1.98 0.98 -21.01
CA GLN A 39 0.84 1.41 -21.83
C GLN A 39 0.66 0.49 -23.04
N LYS A 40 1.74 0.18 -23.77
CA LYS A 40 1.70 -0.73 -24.92
C LYS A 40 1.23 -2.13 -24.50
N LYS A 41 1.77 -2.68 -23.41
CA LYS A 41 1.39 -4.01 -22.90
C LYS A 41 -0.09 -4.05 -22.48
N ASN A 42 -0.57 -3.01 -21.79
CA ASN A 42 -1.97 -2.89 -21.41
C ASN A 42 -2.89 -2.74 -22.62
N LEU A 43 -2.51 -1.95 -23.62
CA LEU A 43 -3.29 -1.79 -24.85
C LEU A 43 -3.43 -3.13 -25.58
N ILE A 44 -2.34 -3.90 -25.71
CA ILE A 44 -2.37 -5.23 -26.34
C ILE A 44 -3.32 -6.16 -25.57
N TRP A 45 -3.24 -6.19 -24.23
CA TRP A 45 -4.15 -6.99 -23.42
C TRP A 45 -5.63 -6.61 -23.63
N ILE A 46 -5.94 -5.31 -23.66
CA ILE A 46 -7.31 -4.81 -23.89
C ILE A 46 -7.80 -5.23 -25.27
N LEU A 47 -7.00 -5.03 -26.32
CA LEU A 47 -7.36 -5.40 -27.69
C LEU A 47 -7.57 -6.91 -27.84
N ALA A 48 -6.67 -7.73 -27.27
CA ALA A 48 -6.81 -9.17 -27.26
C ALA A 48 -8.11 -9.62 -26.57
N ARG A 49 -8.45 -8.99 -25.44
CA ARG A 49 -9.71 -9.26 -24.72
C ARG A 49 -10.94 -8.86 -25.51
N LEU A 50 -10.92 -7.70 -26.17
CA LEU A 50 -12.04 -7.24 -27.01
C LEU A 50 -12.25 -8.14 -28.22
N HIS A 51 -11.17 -8.61 -28.85
CA HIS A 51 -11.24 -9.51 -30.00
C HIS A 51 -11.66 -10.94 -29.59
N ALA A 52 -11.12 -11.47 -28.50
CA ALA A 52 -11.49 -12.80 -28.02
C ALA A 52 -12.90 -12.85 -27.41
N ALA A 53 -13.47 -11.71 -26.99
CA ALA A 53 -14.86 -11.66 -26.54
C ALA A 53 -15.87 -12.10 -27.63
N SER A 54 -15.50 -12.02 -28.91
CA SER A 54 -16.30 -12.53 -30.03
C SER A 54 -16.13 -14.01 -30.35
N SER A 55 -15.15 -14.72 -29.76
CA SER A 55 -14.86 -16.13 -30.04
C SER A 55 -14.76 -16.92 -28.73
N GLN A 56 -15.72 -17.82 -28.47
CA GLN A 56 -15.80 -18.60 -27.23
C GLN A 56 -14.69 -19.65 -27.06
N GLU A 57 -13.88 -19.91 -28.10
CA GLU A 57 -12.98 -21.06 -28.13
C GLU A 57 -11.66 -20.86 -27.35
N ASN A 58 -11.26 -19.61 -27.03
CA ASN A 58 -10.05 -19.33 -26.23
C ASN A 58 -10.14 -17.97 -25.51
N PRO A 59 -10.67 -17.89 -24.28
CA PRO A 59 -10.77 -16.63 -23.55
C PRO A 59 -9.39 -16.12 -23.13
N VAL A 60 -9.08 -14.87 -23.46
CA VAL A 60 -7.86 -14.20 -22.97
C VAL A 60 -7.93 -14.06 -21.45
N VAL A 61 -6.90 -14.53 -20.77
CA VAL A 61 -6.75 -14.49 -19.30
C VAL A 61 -6.90 -13.06 -18.75
N GLY A 62 -7.27 -12.96 -17.45
CA GLY A 62 -7.29 -11.68 -16.75
C GLY A 62 -5.93 -10.98 -16.76
N TRP A 63 -5.91 -9.68 -16.44
CA TRP A 63 -4.71 -8.83 -16.54
C TRP A 63 -3.46 -9.46 -15.87
N THR A 64 -3.62 -10.02 -14.66
CA THR A 64 -2.54 -10.68 -13.94
C THR A 64 -2.03 -11.91 -14.69
N GLY A 65 -2.94 -12.78 -15.16
CA GLY A 65 -2.58 -13.97 -15.93
C GLY A 65 -1.87 -13.61 -17.22
N PHE A 66 -2.34 -12.58 -17.92
CA PHE A 66 -1.71 -12.11 -19.16
C PHE A 66 -0.29 -11.63 -18.91
N ASN A 67 -0.06 -10.87 -17.84
CA ASN A 67 1.29 -10.41 -17.50
C ASN A 67 2.20 -11.58 -17.10
N ILE A 68 1.67 -12.61 -16.42
CA ILE A 68 2.43 -13.83 -16.08
C ILE A 68 2.79 -14.62 -17.33
N THR A 69 1.89 -14.76 -18.31
CA THR A 69 2.15 -15.53 -19.53
C THR A 69 3.04 -14.80 -20.53
N THR A 70 3.14 -13.47 -20.44
CA THR A 70 3.91 -12.61 -21.36
C THR A 70 5.16 -11.99 -20.71
N ARG A 71 5.54 -12.44 -19.51
CA ARG A 71 6.81 -12.05 -18.89
C ARG A 71 7.91 -12.96 -19.46
N ASP A 72 8.45 -12.60 -20.61
CA ASP A 72 9.64 -13.29 -21.12
C ASP A 72 10.87 -12.80 -20.36
N ASN A 73 11.76 -13.71 -19.96
CA ASN A 73 13.09 -13.43 -19.39
C ASN A 73 13.15 -12.64 -18.05
N GLU A 74 12.07 -12.62 -17.26
CA GLU A 74 12.14 -12.14 -15.87
C GLU A 74 12.30 -13.33 -14.92
N ASP A 75 13.38 -13.36 -14.15
CA ASP A 75 13.57 -14.34 -13.09
C ASP A 75 12.60 -14.04 -11.95
N VAL A 76 11.76 -15.01 -11.60
CA VAL A 76 10.68 -14.82 -10.64
C VAL A 76 11.05 -15.57 -9.38
N SER A 77 11.54 -14.83 -8.39
CA SER A 77 11.68 -15.36 -7.05
C SER A 77 10.31 -15.66 -6.46
N GLN A 78 10.10 -16.88 -5.97
CA GLN A 78 8.89 -17.22 -5.24
C GLN A 78 8.78 -16.37 -3.98
N ASN A 79 7.62 -15.72 -3.78
CA ASN A 79 7.36 -14.96 -2.57
C ASN A 79 7.04 -15.90 -1.40
N THR A 80 7.58 -15.59 -0.23
CA THR A 80 7.18 -16.22 1.02
C THR A 80 6.08 -15.39 1.68
N VAL A 81 4.93 -16.01 1.90
CA VAL A 81 3.82 -15.38 2.63
C VAL A 81 3.79 -15.94 4.04
N ALA A 82 3.81 -15.04 5.02
CA ALA A 82 3.71 -15.38 6.43
C ALA A 82 2.74 -14.44 7.14
N TYR A 83 2.04 -14.97 8.14
CA TYR A 83 1.18 -14.16 9.00
C TYR A 83 2.01 -13.56 10.13
N LEU A 84 1.79 -12.27 10.38
CA LEU A 84 2.39 -11.60 11.53
C LEU A 84 1.61 -11.95 12.81
N PRO A 85 2.29 -12.05 13.97
CA PRO A 85 1.63 -12.26 15.24
C PRO A 85 0.63 -11.14 15.51
N THR A 86 -0.56 -11.50 15.98
CA THR A 86 -1.59 -10.53 16.36
C THR A 86 -1.14 -9.73 17.58
N ILE A 87 -1.57 -8.47 17.64
CA ILE A 87 -1.44 -7.64 18.84
C ILE A 87 -2.83 -7.61 19.47
N ASN A 88 -2.97 -8.16 20.67
CA ASN A 88 -4.23 -8.17 21.39
C ASN A 88 -4.45 -6.82 22.10
N ALA A 89 -4.66 -5.76 21.31
CA ALA A 89 -4.96 -4.41 21.77
C ALA A 89 -5.83 -3.70 20.71
N PRO A 90 -6.58 -2.64 21.07
CA PRO A 90 -7.41 -1.95 20.10
C PRO A 90 -6.56 -1.35 18.97
N ALA A 91 -6.93 -1.63 17.73
CA ALA A 91 -6.15 -1.28 16.54
C ALA A 91 -5.99 0.24 16.33
N THR A 92 -6.93 1.03 16.86
CA THR A 92 -6.93 2.48 16.75
C THR A 92 -6.11 3.17 17.84
N GLU A 93 -5.63 2.46 18.87
CA GLU A 93 -4.81 3.06 19.92
C GLU A 93 -3.40 3.42 19.42
N MET A 94 -2.90 4.58 19.84
CA MET A 94 -1.61 5.09 19.35
C MET A 94 -0.44 4.19 19.77
N SER A 95 -0.53 3.57 20.95
CA SER A 95 0.42 2.56 21.43
C SER A 95 0.44 1.32 20.55
N THR A 96 -0.73 0.83 20.13
CA THR A 96 -0.86 -0.32 19.22
C THR A 96 -0.22 0.01 17.88
N ILE A 97 -0.53 1.17 17.29
CA ILE A 97 0.00 1.59 16.00
C ILE A 97 1.52 1.78 16.08
N HIS A 98 2.03 2.41 17.15
CA HIS A 98 3.47 2.55 17.37
C HIS A 98 4.18 1.19 17.48
N GLU A 99 3.58 0.22 18.17
CA GLU A 99 4.13 -1.14 18.25
C GLU A 99 4.12 -1.85 16.89
N VAL A 100 3.07 -1.69 16.08
CA VAL A 100 3.05 -2.19 14.69
C VAL A 100 4.24 -1.65 13.92
N LEU A 101 4.51 -0.34 14.00
CA LEU A 101 5.64 0.29 13.32
C LEU A 101 7.00 -0.22 13.82
N ILE A 102 7.15 -0.42 15.13
CA ILE A 102 8.36 -1.04 15.71
C ILE A 102 8.56 -2.46 15.17
N ARG A 103 7.50 -3.27 15.13
CA ARG A 103 7.58 -4.64 14.59
C ARG A 103 7.90 -4.64 13.10
N SER A 104 7.28 -3.77 12.31
CA SER A 104 7.58 -3.60 10.89
C SER A 104 9.06 -3.24 10.67
N GLN A 105 9.62 -2.33 11.47
CA GLN A 105 11.04 -1.99 11.41
C GLN A 105 11.94 -3.19 11.75
N LYS A 106 11.59 -3.95 12.79
CA LYS A 106 12.33 -5.18 13.17
C LYS A 106 12.31 -6.20 12.03
N ILE A 107 11.15 -6.46 11.45
CA ILE A 107 10.99 -7.39 10.31
C ILE A 107 11.82 -6.93 9.12
N MET A 108 11.76 -5.64 8.78
CA MET A 108 12.53 -5.06 7.69
C MET A 108 14.03 -5.29 7.89
N ASN A 109 14.54 -5.04 9.11
CA ASN A 109 15.94 -5.26 9.44
C ASN A 109 16.32 -6.76 9.40
N THR A 110 15.49 -7.64 9.97
CA THR A 110 15.74 -9.10 9.98
C THR A 110 15.77 -9.69 8.58
N LEU A 111 14.96 -9.16 7.65
CA LEU A 111 14.91 -9.58 6.25
C LEU A 111 15.86 -8.78 5.35
N GLU A 112 16.69 -7.89 5.92
CA GLU A 112 17.65 -7.05 5.20
C GLU A 112 17.02 -6.23 4.05
N LEU A 113 15.76 -5.80 4.25
CA LEU A 113 15.03 -5.02 3.26
C LEU A 113 15.42 -3.54 3.33
N LYS A 114 15.58 -2.90 2.17
CA LYS A 114 15.87 -1.45 2.08
C LYS A 114 14.73 -0.57 2.59
N SER A 115 13.50 -1.07 2.49
CA SER A 115 12.28 -0.38 2.91
C SER A 115 11.15 -1.39 3.09
N ILE A 116 10.18 -1.08 3.94
CA ILE A 116 8.97 -1.90 4.13
C ILE A 116 7.71 -1.06 3.90
N ALA A 117 6.76 -1.61 3.14
CA ALA A 117 5.45 -0.99 2.96
C ALA A 117 4.50 -1.46 4.08
N VAL A 118 3.83 -0.51 4.74
CA VAL A 118 2.82 -0.81 5.76
C VAL A 118 1.48 -0.27 5.28
N VAL A 119 0.54 -1.17 5.00
CA VAL A 119 -0.78 -0.83 4.46
C VAL A 119 -1.78 -0.72 5.62
N CYS A 120 -2.47 0.42 5.70
CA CYS A 120 -3.38 0.74 6.79
C CYS A 120 -4.76 1.12 6.25
N ASP A 121 -5.81 0.93 7.06
CA ASP A 121 -7.05 1.67 6.87
C ASP A 121 -6.84 3.17 7.09
N GLN A 122 -7.83 3.98 6.70
CA GLN A 122 -7.71 5.43 6.74
C GLN A 122 -7.49 6.00 8.15
N SER A 123 -8.10 5.40 9.17
CA SER A 123 -8.01 5.90 10.55
C SER A 123 -6.66 5.56 11.17
N ILE A 124 -6.15 4.36 10.93
CA ILE A 124 -4.81 3.94 11.34
C ILE A 124 -3.75 4.70 10.56
N TYR A 125 -3.93 4.90 9.26
CA TYR A 125 -2.97 5.64 8.41
C TYR A 125 -2.72 7.05 8.94
N ALA A 126 -3.79 7.79 9.29
CA ALA A 126 -3.66 9.15 9.80
C ALA A 126 -2.80 9.21 11.08
N LYS A 127 -3.01 8.26 12.00
CA LYS A 127 -2.24 8.13 13.25
C LYS A 127 -0.81 7.63 13.02
N ALA A 128 -0.62 6.67 12.12
CA ALA A 128 0.71 6.17 11.76
C ALA A 128 1.59 7.28 11.17
N ILE A 129 1.02 8.10 10.28
CA ILE A 129 1.71 9.25 9.71
C ILE A 129 2.16 10.26 10.78
N GLU A 130 1.32 10.52 11.79
CA GLU A 130 1.66 11.39 12.92
C GLU A 130 2.89 10.87 13.69
N ILE A 131 2.93 9.56 13.97
CA ILE A 131 4.08 8.91 14.60
C ILE A 131 5.33 8.99 13.70
N LEU A 132 5.18 8.71 12.40
CA LEU A 132 6.29 8.73 11.43
C LEU A 132 6.91 10.12 11.32
N TRP A 133 6.09 11.18 11.27
CA TRP A 133 6.59 12.55 11.21
C TRP A 133 7.27 13.00 12.48
N LYS A 134 6.85 12.49 13.64
CA LYS A 134 7.51 12.75 14.92
C LYS A 134 8.85 12.02 15.05
N HIS A 135 8.97 10.84 14.45
CA HIS A 135 10.15 9.98 14.55
C HIS A 135 10.77 9.67 13.18
N LYS A 136 10.99 10.72 12.36
CA LYS A 136 11.45 10.60 10.97
C LYS A 136 12.71 9.77 10.81
N ASP A 137 13.70 9.97 11.69
CA ASP A 137 14.98 9.25 11.61
C ASP A 137 14.82 7.77 11.91
N LYS A 138 13.91 7.42 12.84
CA LYS A 138 13.66 6.03 13.25
C LYS A 138 12.88 5.23 12.21
N PHE A 139 11.92 5.87 11.53
CA PHE A 139 10.98 5.21 10.62
C PHE A 139 11.13 5.67 9.16
N SER A 140 12.30 6.20 8.79
CA SER A 140 12.61 6.74 7.45
C SER A 140 12.44 5.73 6.31
N HIS A 141 12.56 4.44 6.61
CA HIS A 141 12.46 3.33 5.65
C HIS A 141 11.08 2.66 5.64
N ILE A 142 10.14 3.12 6.46
CA ILE A 142 8.75 2.67 6.44
C ILE A 142 7.96 3.52 5.44
N VAL A 143 7.31 2.85 4.49
CA VAL A 143 6.45 3.47 3.48
C VAL A 143 4.99 3.19 3.85
N PRO A 144 4.30 4.10 4.57
CA PRO A 144 2.89 3.94 4.89
C PRO A 144 2.06 4.06 3.61
N ARG A 145 1.04 3.21 3.47
CA ARG A 145 0.09 3.25 2.34
C ARG A 145 -1.34 3.10 2.85
N LEU A 146 -2.27 3.81 2.23
CA LEU A 146 -3.69 3.51 2.39
C LEU A 146 -4.00 2.19 1.70
N GLY A 147 -4.86 1.38 2.32
CA GLY A 147 -5.45 0.21 1.67
C GLY A 147 -6.14 0.60 0.36
N ALA A 148 -6.17 -0.32 -0.61
CA ALA A 148 -6.72 -0.05 -1.94
C ALA A 148 -8.17 0.46 -1.87
N TYR A 149 -9.01 -0.16 -1.02
CA TYR A 149 -10.37 0.27 -0.76
C TYR A 149 -10.44 1.73 -0.31
N HIS A 150 -9.72 2.08 0.77
CA HIS A 150 -9.71 3.44 1.30
C HIS A 150 -9.09 4.45 0.34
N THR A 151 -8.12 4.04 -0.47
CA THR A 151 -7.53 4.89 -1.53
C THR A 151 -8.60 5.28 -2.56
N ILE A 152 -9.37 4.32 -3.04
CA ILE A 152 -10.45 4.55 -4.01
C ILE A 152 -11.56 5.41 -3.38
N CYS A 153 -12.02 5.09 -2.16
CA CYS A 153 -13.02 5.89 -1.45
C CYS A 153 -12.57 7.33 -1.23
N THR A 154 -11.30 7.53 -0.85
CA THR A 154 -10.73 8.87 -0.66
C THR A 154 -10.68 9.64 -1.97
N LEU A 155 -10.25 9.02 -3.07
CA LEU A 155 -10.23 9.64 -4.38
C LEU A 155 -11.64 10.04 -4.86
N MET A 156 -12.62 9.12 -4.75
CA MET A 156 -14.01 9.40 -5.12
C MET A 156 -14.58 10.57 -4.30
N THR A 157 -14.28 10.62 -3.01
CA THR A 157 -14.67 11.74 -2.13
C THR A 157 -14.03 13.06 -2.58
N ILE A 158 -12.75 13.04 -2.95
CA ILE A 158 -12.04 14.24 -3.44
C ILE A 158 -12.67 14.74 -4.74
N ILE A 159 -12.96 13.84 -5.68
CA ILE A 159 -13.64 14.19 -6.94
C ILE A 159 -15.01 14.78 -6.62
N GLY A 160 -15.83 14.09 -5.83
CA GLY A 160 -17.16 14.56 -5.44
C GLY A 160 -17.14 15.96 -4.81
N LYS A 161 -16.19 16.24 -3.90
CA LYS A 161 -16.03 17.57 -3.28
C LYS A 161 -15.48 18.63 -4.22
N ARG A 162 -14.59 18.27 -5.13
CA ARG A 162 -14.01 19.24 -6.09
C ARG A 162 -15.01 19.66 -7.16
N PHE A 163 -15.95 18.77 -7.49
CA PHE A 163 -16.96 18.97 -8.51
C PHE A 163 -18.38 19.12 -7.95
N SER A 164 -18.56 19.22 -6.62
CA SER A 164 -19.89 19.36 -6.00
C SER A 164 -20.62 20.60 -6.48
N ASP A 165 -19.87 21.66 -6.81
CA ASP A 165 -20.42 22.93 -7.29
C ASP A 165 -20.25 23.10 -8.80
N ALA A 166 -19.81 22.05 -9.52
CA ALA A 166 -19.56 22.09 -10.96
C ALA A 166 -20.82 21.83 -11.81
N GLY A 167 -22.01 21.76 -11.19
CA GLY A 167 -23.28 21.82 -11.92
C GLY A 167 -23.67 20.56 -12.68
N LEU A 168 -23.31 19.36 -12.21
CA LEU A 168 -24.09 18.17 -12.53
C LEU A 168 -25.42 18.27 -11.77
N LEU A 169 -26.30 19.13 -12.29
CA LEU A 169 -27.71 19.21 -11.91
C LEU A 169 -28.36 17.86 -12.27
N GLU A 170 -28.98 17.20 -11.29
CA GLU A 170 -30.07 16.27 -11.55
C GLU A 170 -31.25 16.99 -12.22
#